data_AF-A0A355YDR0-F1
#
_entry.id   AF-A0A355YDR0-F1
#
_cell.length_a   1.000
_cell.length_b   1.000
_cell.length_c   1.000
_cell.angle_alpha   90.00
_cell.angle_beta   90.00
_cell.angle_gamma   90.00
#
_symmetry.space_group_name_H-M   'P 1'
#
loop_
_entity.id
_entity.type
_entity.pdbx_description
1 polymer ?
#
loop_
_entity_poly.entity_id
_entity_poly.type
_entity_poly.pdbx_seq_one_letter_code
_entity_poly.pdbx_strand_id
1 'polypeptide(L)'
;WLIGVGFVTGQAPAYDARQQYGPLAALPAAVREAGRLASDSLGMMRRMLTGHASVKNISGPITIARVANASAERGVDWFLYFLALLSLSLCIINLLPIPILDGGHLLYYLIELVKGSPLSERAMAAGQYVGLALLAGLMGLAFYNDILGLVPR
;
A
#
# COMPACT_ATOMS: atom_id res chain seq x y z
N TRP A 1 -7.13 -19.45 38.33
CA TRP A 1 -7.98 -19.00 37.21
C TRP A 1 -8.50 -17.62 37.56
N LEU A 2 -8.05 -16.48 37.02
CA LEU A 2 -7.22 -16.17 35.87
C LEU A 2 -6.20 -15.10 36.27
N ILE A 3 -4.96 -15.35 35.86
CA ILE A 3 -3.81 -14.45 35.98
C ILE A 3 -4.10 -13.18 35.19
N GLY A 4 -3.96 -12.03 35.85
CA GLY A 4 -4.02 -10.72 35.21
C GLY A 4 -2.88 -10.57 34.21
N VAL A 5 -3.18 -10.86 32.95
CA VAL A 5 -2.43 -10.37 31.79
C VAL A 5 -3.29 -9.27 31.19
N GLY A 6 -3.20 -8.07 31.77
CA GLY A 6 -3.54 -6.88 31.01
C GLY A 6 -2.57 -6.82 29.84
N PHE A 7 -3.08 -6.60 28.62
CA PHE A 7 -2.20 -6.26 27.51
C PHE A 7 -1.32 -5.12 27.97
N VAL A 8 0.00 -5.33 27.96
CA VAL A 8 0.93 -4.21 28.01
C VAL A 8 0.58 -3.38 26.78
N THR A 9 -0.21 -2.33 26.96
CA THR A 9 -0.24 -1.21 26.04
C THR A 9 1.17 -0.67 26.09
N GLY A 10 2.04 -1.23 25.25
CA GLY A 10 3.36 -0.68 25.03
C GLY A 10 3.13 0.73 24.55
N GLN A 11 3.20 1.69 25.47
CA GLN A 11 3.53 3.06 25.11
C GLN A 11 4.79 2.91 24.27
N ALA A 12 4.67 3.20 22.97
CA ALA A 12 5.84 3.35 22.13
C ALA A 12 6.78 4.29 22.89
N PRO A 13 8.05 3.91 23.13
CA PRO A 13 8.97 4.75 23.86
C PRO A 13 8.94 6.16 23.28
N ALA A 14 9.04 7.18 24.14
CA ALA A 14 9.21 8.54 23.68
C ALA A 14 10.34 8.54 22.63
N TYR A 15 10.08 9.09 21.45
CA TYR A 15 11.05 9.15 20.36
C TYR A 15 12.18 10.11 20.77
N ASP A 16 13.07 9.65 21.64
CA ASP A 16 14.09 10.47 22.32
C ASP A 16 15.38 10.63 21.50
N ALA A 17 15.39 10.18 20.25
CA ALA A 17 16.51 10.41 19.34
C ALA A 17 16.01 10.94 17.99
N ARG A 18 16.04 12.26 17.80
CA ARG A 18 15.91 12.87 16.47
C ARG A 18 17.17 12.55 15.68
N GLN A 19 17.08 11.56 14.79
CA GLN A 19 18.17 11.23 13.88
C GLN A 19 18.17 12.22 12.71
N GLN A 20 19.11 13.16 12.73
CA GLN A 20 19.28 14.16 11.67
C GLN A 20 20.38 13.71 10.71
N TYR A 21 20.06 13.61 9.42
CA TYR A 21 21.03 13.36 8.37
C TYR A 21 21.37 14.69 7.67
N GLY A 22 22.65 14.91 7.38
CA GLY A 22 23.04 15.98 6.46
C GLY A 22 22.51 15.70 5.04
N PRO A 23 22.39 16.71 4.15
CA PRO A 23 21.75 16.55 2.83
C PRO A 23 22.32 15.40 1.99
N LEU A 24 23.64 15.23 2.01
CA LEU A 24 24.33 14.16 1.28
C LEU A 24 24.14 12.77 1.91
N ALA A 25 24.03 12.72 3.25
CA ALA A 25 23.79 11.47 3.98
C ALA A 25 22.30 11.07 3.99
N ALA A 26 21.39 12.02 3.80
CA ALA A 26 19.96 11.81 3.78
C ALA A 26 19.50 11.04 2.54
N LEU A 27 20.12 11.25 1.39
CA LEU A 27 19.79 10.53 0.14
C LEU A 27 19.93 9.01 0.28
N PRO A 28 21.11 8.45 0.63
CA PRO A 28 21.24 7.00 0.79
C PRO A 28 20.42 6.46 1.98
N ALA A 29 20.19 7.27 3.03
CA ALA A 29 19.30 6.88 4.11
C ALA A 29 17.84 6.74 3.66
N ALA A 30 17.35 7.71 2.89
CA ALA A 30 16.00 7.70 2.33
C ALA A 30 15.78 6.53 1.36
N VAL A 31 16.76 6.22 0.50
CA VAL A 31 16.67 5.06 -0.41
C VAL A 31 16.61 3.74 0.37
N ARG A 32 17.43 3.58 1.41
CA ARG A 32 17.39 2.38 2.28
C ARG A 32 16.05 2.27 2.99
N GLU A 33 15.53 3.37 3.51
CA GLU A 33 14.27 3.39 4.21
C GLU A 33 13.09 3.09 3.27
N ALA A 34 13.07 3.68 2.09
CA ALA A 34 12.09 3.36 1.05
C ALA A 34 12.16 1.87 0.67
N GLY A 35 13.36 1.30 0.51
CA GLY A 35 13.53 -0.13 0.23
C GLY A 35 13.03 -1.04 1.36
N ARG A 36 13.25 -0.64 2.62
CA ARG A 36 12.73 -1.33 3.81
C ARG A 36 11.20 -1.32 3.82
N LEU A 37 10.61 -0.14 3.72
CA LEU A 37 9.15 0.04 3.67
C LEU A 37 8.52 -0.70 2.48
N ALA A 38 9.18 -0.71 1.33
CA ALA A 38 8.72 -1.45 0.16
C ALA A 38 8.71 -2.97 0.40
N SER A 39 9.78 -3.49 1.01
CA SER A 39 9.90 -4.91 1.34
C SER A 39 8.83 -5.35 2.35
N ASP A 40 8.58 -4.52 3.37
CA ASP A 40 7.54 -4.78 4.38
C ASP A 40 6.14 -4.77 3.76
N SER A 41 5.86 -3.79 2.89
CA SER A 41 4.59 -3.68 2.17
C SER A 41 4.34 -4.88 1.24
N LEU A 42 5.34 -5.26 0.44
CA LEU A 42 5.27 -6.46 -0.41
C LEU A 42 5.07 -7.74 0.42
N GLY A 43 5.75 -7.84 1.56
CA GLY A 43 5.56 -8.95 2.51
C GLY A 43 4.14 -9.02 3.06
N MET A 44 3.54 -7.88 3.39
CA MET A 44 2.14 -7.80 3.82
C MET A 44 1.18 -8.20 2.70
N MET A 45 1.38 -7.70 1.48
CA MET A 45 0.55 -8.06 0.31
C MET A 45 0.61 -9.57 0.04
N ARG A 46 1.79 -10.19 0.12
CA ARG A 46 1.95 -11.65 0.01
C ARG A 46 1.15 -12.39 1.08
N ARG A 47 1.14 -11.90 2.32
CA ARG A 47 0.34 -12.50 3.42
C ARG A 47 -1.17 -12.34 3.18
N MET A 48 -1.61 -11.23 2.59
CA MET A 48 -3.01 -11.02 2.22
C MET A 48 -3.44 -11.98 1.11
N LEU A 49 -2.61 -12.15 0.07
CA LEU A 49 -2.89 -13.08 -1.04
C LEU A 49 -2.91 -14.55 -0.59
N THR A 50 -2.13 -14.90 0.43
CA THR A 50 -2.09 -16.25 1.01
C THR A 50 -3.14 -16.47 2.11
N GLY A 51 -4.02 -15.49 2.38
CA GLY A 51 -5.10 -15.60 3.38
C GLY A 51 -4.64 -15.46 4.84
N HIS A 52 -3.37 -15.14 5.09
CA HIS A 52 -2.81 -14.96 6.44
C HIS A 52 -3.01 -13.53 6.98
N ALA A 53 -3.58 -12.63 6.18
CA ALA A 53 -3.93 -11.28 6.59
C ALA A 53 -5.35 -10.91 6.13
N SER A 54 -6.07 -10.19 6.98
CA SER A 54 -7.48 -9.85 6.75
C SER A 54 -7.64 -8.80 5.65
N VAL A 55 -8.57 -9.03 4.72
CA VAL A 55 -9.03 -8.05 3.72
C VAL A 55 -9.61 -6.76 4.35
N LYS A 56 -9.89 -6.77 5.66
CA LYS A 56 -10.26 -5.57 6.43
C LYS A 56 -9.11 -4.56 6.59
N ASN A 57 -7.88 -4.95 6.29
CA ASN A 57 -6.71 -4.06 6.33
C ASN A 57 -6.55 -3.21 5.07
N ILE A 58 -7.43 -3.37 4.08
CA ILE A 58 -7.47 -2.50 2.90
C ILE A 58 -8.08 -1.17 3.33
N SER A 59 -7.25 -0.15 3.46
CA SER A 59 -7.66 1.22 3.74
C SER A 59 -8.34 1.81 2.51
N GLY A 60 -9.54 2.36 2.67
CA GLY A 60 -10.21 3.10 1.62
C GLY A 60 -9.93 4.61 1.67
N PRO A 61 -10.51 5.39 0.73
CA PRO A 61 -10.28 6.82 0.61
C PRO A 61 -10.57 7.63 1.87
N ILE A 62 -11.59 7.23 2.65
CA ILE A 62 -11.98 7.92 3.89
C ILE A 62 -10.92 7.70 4.96
N THR A 63 -10.42 6.46 5.08
CA THR A 63 -9.33 6.13 6.01
C THR A 63 -8.06 6.91 5.66
N ILE A 64 -7.72 7.00 4.37
CA ILE A 64 -6.58 7.80 3.88
C ILE A 64 -6.75 9.27 4.28
N ALA A 65 -7.93 9.86 4.07
CA ALA A 65 -8.21 11.24 4.45
C ALA A 65 -8.07 11.48 5.96
N ARG A 66 -8.53 10.54 6.79
CA ARG A 66 -8.39 10.63 8.26
C ARG A 66 -6.92 10.58 8.68
N VAL A 67 -6.14 9.65 8.12
CA VAL A 67 -4.70 9.53 8.44
C VAL A 67 -3.94 10.77 7.95
N ALA A 68 -4.31 11.33 6.80
CA ALA A 68 -3.75 12.59 6.31
C ALA A 68 -4.00 13.73 7.29
N ASN A 69 -5.25 13.90 7.75
CA ASN A 69 -5.60 14.94 8.72
C ASN A 69 -4.86 14.76 10.06
N ALA A 70 -4.85 13.53 10.60
CA ALA A 70 -4.14 13.22 11.83
C ALA A 70 -2.62 13.41 11.72
N SER A 71 -2.05 13.25 10.53
CA SER A 71 -0.62 13.51 10.28
C SER A 71 -0.33 15.00 10.18
N ALA A 72 -1.22 15.77 9.55
CA ALA A 72 -1.12 17.23 9.47
C ALA A 72 -1.21 17.89 10.85
N GLU A 73 -2.09 17.40 11.73
CA GLU A 73 -2.21 17.88 13.11
C GLU A 73 -0.96 17.63 13.97
N ARG A 74 -0.12 16.64 13.62
CA ARG A 74 1.12 16.31 14.33
C ARG A 74 2.34 17.12 13.86
N GLY A 75 2.24 17.79 12.72
CA GLY A 75 3.33 18.60 12.16
C GLY A 75 3.73 18.19 10.75
N VAL A 76 4.59 19.04 10.15
CA VAL A 76 5.02 18.91 8.75
C VAL A 76 5.90 17.67 8.53
N ASP A 77 6.73 17.30 9.51
CA ASP A 77 7.56 16.10 9.46
C ASP A 77 6.72 14.82 9.35
N TRP A 78 5.68 14.69 10.18
CA TRP A 78 4.73 13.58 10.13
C TRP A 78 3.92 13.56 8.84
N PHE A 79 3.49 14.72 8.36
CA PHE A 79 2.75 14.84 7.11
C PHE A 79 3.60 14.44 5.88
N LEU A 80 4.85 14.88 5.81
CA LEU A 80 5.78 14.50 4.74
C LEU A 80 6.10 13.00 4.77
N TYR A 81 6.25 12.42 5.97
CA TYR A 81 6.42 10.98 6.12
C TYR A 81 5.18 10.19 5.64
N PHE A 82 3.98 10.64 6.01
CA PHE A 82 2.73 10.06 5.52
C PHE A 82 2.64 10.15 3.98
N LEU A 83 2.98 11.30 3.40
CA LEU A 83 2.98 11.50 1.96
C LEU A 83 3.97 10.57 1.25
N ALA A 84 5.16 10.38 1.83
CA ALA A 84 6.16 9.43 1.33
C ALA A 84 5.63 7.99 1.36
N LEU A 85 4.99 7.58 2.47
CA LEU A 85 4.38 6.26 2.60
C LEU A 85 3.23 6.05 1.60
N LEU A 86 2.38 7.05 1.42
CA LEU A 86 1.28 7.02 0.45
C LEU A 86 1.81 6.90 -0.99
N SER A 87 2.82 7.71 -1.34
CA SER A 87 3.47 7.67 -2.65
C SER A 87 4.10 6.32 -2.94
N LEU A 88 4.82 5.75 -1.97
CA LEU A 88 5.41 4.42 -2.09
C LEU A 88 4.34 3.33 -2.27
N SER A 89 3.23 3.44 -1.53
CA SER A 89 2.12 2.49 -1.64
C SER A 89 1.46 2.51 -3.02
N LEU A 90 1.22 3.70 -3.58
CA LEU A 90 0.70 3.86 -4.94
C LEU A 90 1.68 3.32 -5.99
N CYS A 91 2.98 3.58 -5.82
CA CYS A 91 4.01 3.04 -6.70
C CYS A 91 3.99 1.50 -6.73
N ILE A 92 3.93 0.85 -5.55
CA ILE A 92 3.89 -0.60 -5.45
C ILE A 92 2.62 -1.18 -6.10
N ILE A 93 1.45 -0.58 -5.83
CA ILE A 93 0.18 -1.04 -6.40
C ILE A 93 0.17 -0.86 -7.93
N ASN A 94 0.68 0.26 -8.44
CA ASN A 94 0.75 0.52 -9.89
C ASN A 94 1.71 -0.41 -10.62
N LEU A 95 2.73 -0.94 -9.94
CA LEU A 95 3.67 -1.90 -10.52
C LEU A 95 3.14 -3.34 -10.54
N LEU A 96 1.99 -3.61 -9.91
CA LEU A 96 1.40 -4.95 -9.93
C LEU A 96 0.98 -5.36 -11.35
N PRO A 97 1.02 -6.66 -11.68
CA PRO A 97 0.60 -7.19 -12.98
C PRO A 97 -0.92 -7.26 -13.10
N ILE A 98 -1.60 -6.12 -12.93
CA ILE A 98 -3.05 -6.00 -13.04
C ILE A 98 -3.35 -5.19 -14.32
N PRO A 99 -4.14 -5.71 -15.26
CA PRO A 99 -4.56 -4.96 -16.43
C PRO A 99 -5.20 -3.62 -16.06
N ILE A 100 -4.98 -2.56 -16.86
CA ILE A 100 -5.28 -1.12 -16.61
C ILE A 100 -4.21 -0.36 -15.82
N LEU A 101 -3.50 -1.01 -14.89
CA LEU A 101 -2.40 -0.36 -14.18
C LEU A 101 -1.11 -0.36 -15.03
N ASP A 102 -0.17 0.52 -14.68
CA ASP A 102 1.12 0.66 -15.39
C ASP A 102 1.88 -0.69 -15.49
N GLY A 103 1.83 -1.49 -14.43
CA GLY A 103 2.40 -2.84 -14.37
C GLY A 103 1.68 -3.87 -15.24
N GLY A 104 0.42 -3.63 -15.62
CA GLY A 104 -0.30 -4.44 -16.59
C GLY A 104 0.27 -4.30 -18.01
N HIS A 105 0.70 -3.09 -18.39
CA HIS A 105 1.41 -2.89 -19.65
C HIS A 105 2.78 -3.57 -19.65
N LEU A 106 3.51 -3.47 -18.54
CA LEU A 106 4.77 -4.20 -18.35
C LEU A 106 4.56 -5.71 -18.50
N LEU A 107 3.50 -6.27 -17.93
CA LEU A 107 3.14 -7.67 -18.11
C LEU A 107 2.91 -8.02 -19.59
N TYR A 108 2.16 -7.20 -20.33
CA TYR A 108 1.93 -7.44 -21.75
C TYR A 108 3.24 -7.43 -22.54
N TYR A 109 4.13 -6.46 -22.30
CA TYR A 109 5.44 -6.43 -22.94
C TYR A 109 6.31 -7.64 -22.61
N LEU A 110 6.27 -8.12 -21.36
CA LEU A 110 6.96 -9.35 -20.98
C LEU A 110 6.41 -10.56 -21.73
N ILE A 111 5.08 -10.66 -21.89
CA ILE A 111 4.45 -11.74 -22.65
C ILE A 111 4.82 -11.63 -24.13
N GLU A 112 4.81 -10.43 -24.72
CA GLU A 112 5.21 -10.20 -26.11
C GLU A 112 6.68 -10.55 -26.35
N LEU A 113 7.57 -10.21 -25.42
CA LEU A 113 8.99 -10.57 -25.47
C LEU A 113 9.18 -12.09 -25.50
N VAL A 114 8.43 -12.83 -24.67
CA VAL A 114 8.49 -14.30 -24.61
C VAL A 114 7.81 -14.94 -25.83
N LYS A 115 6.68 -14.40 -26.28
CA LYS A 115 5.89 -14.92 -27.42
C LYS A 115 6.49 -14.52 -28.78
N GLY A 116 7.38 -13.51 -28.81
CA GLY A 116 7.99 -12.97 -30.02
C GLY A 116 7.02 -12.29 -31.00
N SER A 117 5.77 -12.05 -30.58
CA SER A 117 4.72 -11.47 -31.41
C SER A 117 3.74 -10.66 -30.57
N PRO A 118 3.12 -9.60 -31.14
CA PRO A 118 2.20 -8.74 -30.40
C PRO A 118 0.99 -9.51 -29.87
N LEU A 119 0.43 -9.07 -28.73
CA LEU A 119 -0.86 -9.60 -28.27
C LEU A 119 -1.98 -9.19 -29.22
N SER A 120 -2.96 -10.09 -29.42
CA SER A 120 -4.13 -9.76 -30.21
C SER A 120 -4.97 -8.71 -29.48
N GLU A 121 -5.59 -7.79 -30.23
CA GLU A 121 -6.45 -6.75 -29.67
C GLU A 121 -7.57 -7.33 -28.79
N ARG A 122 -8.11 -8.50 -29.17
CA ARG A 122 -9.12 -9.23 -28.39
C ARG A 122 -8.60 -9.68 -27.02
N ALA A 123 -7.36 -10.15 -26.93
CA ALA A 123 -6.77 -10.59 -25.67
C ALA A 123 -6.47 -9.39 -24.77
N MET A 124 -5.98 -8.27 -25.34
CA MET A 124 -5.74 -7.04 -24.59
C MET A 124 -7.04 -6.42 -24.07
N ALA A 125 -8.09 -6.37 -24.90
CA ALA A 125 -9.41 -5.90 -24.50
C ALA A 125 -10.02 -6.77 -23.39
N ALA A 126 -9.94 -8.10 -23.51
CA ALA A 126 -10.42 -9.01 -22.48
C ALA A 126 -9.66 -8.81 -21.16
N GLY A 127 -8.33 -8.68 -21.21
CA GLY A 127 -7.52 -8.35 -20.05
C GLY A 127 -7.94 -7.04 -19.40
N GLN A 128 -8.16 -5.98 -20.18
CA GLN A 128 -8.63 -4.68 -19.69
C GLN A 128 -9.98 -4.79 -18.98
N TYR A 129 -10.96 -5.51 -19.53
CA TYR A 129 -12.26 -5.70 -18.87
C TYR A 129 -12.15 -6.47 -17.56
N VAL A 130 -11.31 -7.51 -17.52
CA VAL A 130 -11.03 -8.27 -16.29
C VAL A 130 -10.37 -7.37 -15.25
N GLY A 131 -9.36 -6.58 -15.65
CA GLY A 131 -8.74 -5.58 -14.79
C GLY A 131 -9.74 -4.57 -14.25
N LEU A 132 -10.69 -4.11 -15.08
CA LEU A 132 -11.67 -3.11 -14.70
C LEU A 132 -12.63 -3.67 -13.66
N ALA A 133 -13.11 -4.89 -13.87
CA ALA A 133 -13.98 -5.58 -12.94
C ALA A 133 -13.26 -5.82 -11.59
N LEU A 134 -11.99 -6.22 -11.62
CA LEU A 134 -11.19 -6.42 -10.42
C LEU A 134 -10.98 -5.10 -9.67
N LEU A 135 -10.60 -4.03 -10.37
CA LEU A 135 -10.36 -2.71 -9.79
C LEU A 135 -11.65 -2.12 -9.20
N ALA A 136 -12.77 -2.21 -9.93
CA ALA A 136 -14.07 -1.80 -9.43
C ALA A 136 -14.49 -2.61 -8.19
N GLY A 137 -14.25 -3.93 -8.18
CA GLY A 137 -14.50 -4.78 -7.02
C GLY A 137 -13.65 -4.41 -5.81
N LEU A 138 -12.36 -4.15 -6.01
CA LEU A 138 -11.44 -3.71 -4.95
C LEU A 138 -11.86 -2.34 -4.40
N MET A 139 -12.24 -1.41 -5.28
CA MET A 139 -12.71 -0.08 -4.89
C MET A 139 -14.01 -0.18 -4.07
N GLY A 140 -14.94 -1.03 -4.51
CA GLY A 140 -16.16 -1.35 -3.76
C GLY A 140 -15.87 -1.96 -2.38
N LEU A 141 -14.91 -2.89 -2.29
CA LEU A 141 -14.48 -3.49 -1.02
C LEU A 141 -13.83 -2.45 -0.10
N ALA A 142 -13.00 -1.56 -0.64
CA ALA A 142 -12.36 -0.50 0.13
C ALA A 142 -13.41 0.48 0.69
N PHE A 143 -14.40 0.88 -0.11
CA PHE A 143 -15.53 1.68 0.36
C PHE A 143 -16.37 0.96 1.41
N TYR A 144 -16.64 -0.33 1.22
CA TYR A 144 -17.37 -1.14 2.18
C TYR A 144 -16.64 -1.20 3.53
N ASN A 145 -15.32 -1.43 3.50
CA ASN A 145 -14.48 -1.41 4.70
C ASN A 145 -14.47 -0.03 5.38
N ASP A 146 -14.39 1.05 4.60
CA ASP A 146 -14.45 2.42 5.13
C ASP A 146 -15.78 2.66 5.85
N ILE A 147 -16.93 2.30 5.25
CA ILE A 147 -18.24 2.46 5.87
C ILE A 147 -18.35 1.65 7.15
N LEU A 148 -17.92 0.38 7.13
CA LEU A 148 -17.88 -0.46 8.33
C LEU A 148 -16.95 0.10 9.42
N GLY A 149 -15.87 0.77 9.04
CA GLY A 149 -14.95 1.45 9.96
C GLY A 149 -15.54 2.73 10.57
N LEU A 150 -16.57 3.31 9.95
CA LEU A 150 -17.30 4.48 10.46
C LEU A 150 -18.44 4.12 11.41
N VAL A 151 -19.02 2.93 11.28
CA VAL A 151 -20.07 2.46 12.19
C VAL A 151 -19.45 2.22 13.58
N PRO A 152 -19.92 2.91 14.64
CA PRO A 152 -19.43 2.70 15.99
C PRO A 152 -19.62 1.24 16.40
N ARG A 153 -18.60 0.63 17.00
CA ARG A 153 -18.71 -0.68 17.66
C ARG A 153 -19.13 -0.51 19.11
#